data_AF-A0A933F926-F1
#
_entry.id   AF-A0A933F926-F1
#
_cell.length_a   1.000
_cell.length_b   1.000
_cell.length_c   1.000
_cell.angle_alpha   90.00
_cell.angle_beta   90.00
_cell.angle_gamma   90.00
#
_symmetry.space_group_name_H-M   'P 1'
#
loop_
_entity.id
_entity.type
_entity.pdbx_description
1 polymer ?
#
loop_
_entity_poly.entity_id
_entity_poly.type
_entity_poly.pdbx_seq_one_letter_code
_entity_poly.pdbx_strand_id
1 'polypeptide(L)' 'MGSFKYYLGRSLQIAGLGTLTAVVILFFTQMSMGTLLTWSLIGAVEFYGGTWLLDR' A
#
# COMPACT_ATOMS: atom_id res chain seq x y z
N MET A 1 -1.97 -7.65 21.12
CA MET A 1 -2.89 -6.97 20.17
C MET A 1 -4.21 -7.72 20.10
N GLY A 2 -5.33 -7.02 20.04
CA GLY A 2 -6.61 -7.68 19.73
C GLY A 2 -6.56 -8.26 18.32
N SER A 3 -7.07 -9.48 18.12
CA SER A 3 -6.98 -10.21 16.84
C SER A 3 -7.41 -9.36 15.64
N PHE A 4 -8.41 -8.50 15.81
CA PHE A 4 -8.88 -7.58 14.77
C PHE A 4 -7.79 -6.62 14.26
N LYS A 5 -7.04 -5.96 15.15
CA LYS A 5 -5.97 -5.01 14.75
C LYS A 5 -4.84 -5.72 14.01
N TYR A 6 -4.52 -6.94 14.43
CA TYR A 6 -3.49 -7.75 13.79
C TYR A 6 -3.86 -8.09 12.34
N TYR A 7 -5.06 -8.61 12.10
CA TYR A 7 -5.50 -8.93 10.74
C TYR A 7 -5.68 -7.67 9.89
N LEU A 8 -6.20 -6.58 10.46
CA LEU A 8 -6.33 -5.30 9.77
C LEU A 8 -4.97 -4.77 9.30
N GLY A 9 -3.96 -4.74 10.18
CA GLY A 9 -2.62 -4.26 9.86
C GLY A 9 -1.94 -5.12 8.79
N ARG A 10 -2.07 -6.46 8.88
CA ARG A 10 -1.56 -7.38 7.86
C ARG A 10 -2.25 -7.22 6.51
N SER A 11 -3.57 -7.07 6.50
CA SER A 11 -4.32 -6.81 5.27
C SER A 11 -3.92 -5.49 4.63
N LEU A 12 -3.71 -4.43 5.42
CA LEU A 12 -3.21 -3.14 4.91
C LEU A 12 -1.83 -3.26 4.27
N GLN A 13 -0.91 -4.01 4.89
CA GLN A 13 0.42 -4.25 4.33
C GLN A 13 0.36 -4.99 2.99
N ILE A 14 -0.47 -6.03 2.89
CA ILE A 14 -0.64 -6.79 1.65
C ILE A 14 -1.26 -5.91 0.56
N ALA A 15 -2.28 -5.11 0.92
CA ALA A 15 -2.89 -4.15 0.01
C ALA A 15 -1.85 -3.14 -0.51
N GLY A 16 -1.08 -2.50 0.38
CA GLY A 16 -0.04 -1.53 0.00
C GLY A 16 1.05 -2.13 -0.89
N LEU A 17 1.49 -3.36 -0.62
CA LEU A 17 2.40 -4.09 -1.51
C LEU A 17 1.78 -4.36 -2.89
N GLY A 18 0.51 -4.75 -2.92
CA GLY A 18 -0.25 -4.93 -4.16
C GLY A 18 -0.36 -3.64 -4.96
N THR A 19 -0.69 -2.53 -4.31
CA THR A 19 -0.78 -1.19 -4.92
C THR A 19 0.56 -0.78 -5.51
N LEU A 20 1.67 -0.91 -4.76
CA LEU A 20 3.01 -0.57 -5.25
C LEU A 20 3.43 -1.47 -6.42
N THR A 21 3.13 -2.76 -6.36
CA THR A 21 3.41 -3.70 -7.46
C THR A 21 2.61 -3.33 -8.71
N ALA A 22 1.33 -2.95 -8.55
CA ALA A 22 0.49 -2.49 -9.64
C ALA A 22 1.04 -1.21 -10.26
N VAL A 23 1.54 -0.25 -9.46
CA VAL A 23 2.20 0.95 -9.99
C VAL A 23 3.40 0.62 -10.86
N VAL A 24 4.24 -0.35 -10.47
CA VAL A 24 5.37 -0.80 -11.28
C VAL A 24 4.91 -1.37 -12.61
N ILE A 25 3.80 -2.10 -12.65
CA ILE A 25 3.23 -2.60 -13.91
C ILE A 25 2.68 -1.44 -14.75
N LEU A 26 1.93 -0.53 -14.13
CA LEU A 26 1.32 0.62 -14.79
C LEU A 26 2.35 1.63 -15.30
N PHE A 27 3.55 1.64 -14.72
CA PHE A 27 4.68 2.45 -15.19
C PHE A 27 5.06 2.15 -16.65
N PHE A 28 4.85 0.92 -17.12
CA PHE A 28 5.12 0.54 -18.52
C PHE A 28 3.97 0.86 -19.48
N THR A 29 2.91 1.52 -19.01
CA THR A 29 1.76 1.95 -19.81
C THR A 29 1.83 3.45 -20.14
N GLN A 30 0.87 3.97 -20.91
CA GLN A 30 0.80 5.40 -21.24
C GLN A 30 0.25 6.29 -20.09
N MET A 31 0.33 5.82 -18.84
CA MET A 31 -0.21 6.53 -17.69
C MET A 31 0.67 7.75 -17.34
N SER A 32 0.02 8.84 -16.92
CA SER A 32 0.76 10.05 -16.55
C SER A 32 1.60 9.84 -15.28
N MET A 33 2.78 10.46 -15.25
CA MET A 33 3.68 10.37 -14.09
C MET A 33 3.02 10.89 -12.79
N GLY A 34 2.19 11.93 -12.87
CA GLY A 34 1.44 12.45 -11.72
C GLY A 34 0.47 11.44 -11.13
N THR A 35 -0.22 10.67 -11.99
CA THR A 35 -1.10 9.58 -11.56
C THR A 35 -0.31 8.47 -10.87
N LEU A 36 0.82 8.04 -11.45
CA LEU A 36 1.68 7.00 -10.88
C LEU A 36 2.24 7.39 -9.51
N LEU A 37 2.63 8.66 -9.33
CA LEU A 37 3.08 9.20 -8.06
C LEU A 37 1.98 9.18 -7.00
N THR A 38 0.75 9.54 -7.39
CA THR A 38 -0.40 9.51 -6.47
C THR A 38 -0.67 8.08 -5.98
N TRP A 39 -0.68 7.10 -6.88
CA TRP A 39 -0.84 5.69 -6.51
C TRP A 39 0.34 5.14 -5.69
N SER A 40 1.56 5.62 -5.97
CA SER A 40 2.74 5.27 -5.17
C SER A 40 2.60 5.75 -3.73
N LEU A 41 2.12 6.98 -3.53
CA LEU A 41 1.86 7.54 -2.20
C LEU A 41 0.75 6.77 -1.48
N ILE A 42 -0.33 6.41 -2.18
CA ILE A 42 -1.41 5.58 -1.61
C ILE A 42 -0.85 4.23 -1.14
N GLY A 43 -0.11 3.52 -1.99
CA GLY A 43 0.47 2.21 -1.65
C GLY A 43 1.47 2.30 -0.48
N ALA A 44 2.27 3.37 -0.41
CA ALA A 44 3.15 3.62 0.71
C ALA A 44 2.35 3.86 2.01
N VAL A 45 1.31 4.68 1.98
CA VAL A 45 0.45 4.95 3.15
C VAL A 45 -0.24 3.67 3.64
N GLU A 46 -0.75 2.83 2.73
CA GLU A 46 -1.35 1.54 3.07
C GLU A 46 -0.32 0.60 3.73
N PHE A 47 0.90 0.52 3.20
CA PHE A 47 1.93 -0.35 3.73
C PHE A 47 2.44 0.11 5.11
N TYR A 48 2.82 1.37 5.23
CA TYR A 48 3.35 1.93 6.48
C TYR A 48 2.25 2.12 7.52
N GLY A 49 1.03 2.46 7.10
CA GLY A 49 -0.13 2.51 7.99
C GLY A 49 -0.44 1.14 8.60
N GLY A 50 -0.36 0.07 7.80
CA GLY A 50 -0.49 -1.30 8.30
C GLY A 50 0.62 -1.68 9.28
N THR A 51 1.86 -1.30 8.97
CA THR A 51 3.03 -1.52 9.85
C THR A 51 2.87 -0.82 11.20
N TRP A 52 2.45 0.44 11.18
CA TRP A 52 2.18 1.20 12.41
C TRP A 52 1.06 0.59 13.26
N LEU A 53 0.03 0.03 12.62
CA LEU A 53 -1.06 -0.70 13.27
C LEU A 53 -0.60 -2.03 13.92
N LEU A 54 0.51 -2.59 13.43
CA LEU A 54 1.10 -3.82 13.95
C LEU A 54 2.13 -3.58 15.05
N ASP A 55 2.84 -2.46 15.02
CA ASP A 55 3.82 -2.05 16.04
C ASP A 55 3.16 -1.51 17.33
N ARG A 56 1.84 -1.30 17.34
CA ARG A 56 1.03 -0.75 18.45
C ARG A 56 0.06 -1.79 19.03
#